data_AF-H0G5S8-F1
#
_entry.id   AF-H0G5S8-F1
#
_cell.length_a   1.000
_cell.length_b   1.000
_cell.length_c   1.000
_cell.angle_alpha   90.00
_cell.angle_beta   90.00
_cell.angle_gamma   90.00
#
_symmetry.space_group_name_H-M   'P 1'
#
loop_
_entity.id
_entity.type
_entity.pdbx_description
1 polymer ?
#
loop_
_entity_poly.entity_id
_entity_poly.type
_entity_poly.pdbx_seq_one_letter_code
_entity_poly.pdbx_strand_id
1 'polypeptide(L)'
;MRQQRHESSLFSAVLPAPLEQSAGLRAYEKALEAEDRASAAEDHAAEALWRTPARSAAGATAKLHALGTKWQPSSTSEEEPWPQIRSVIADLLKIDTGSVASRLSMPERQSELQGD
;
A
#
# COMPACT_ATOMS: atom_id res chain seq x y z
N MET A 1 -7.00 37.86 42.79
CA MET A 1 -6.11 38.35 41.70
C MET A 1 -4.81 37.56 41.51
N ARG A 2 -4.22 36.89 42.52
CA ARG A 2 -2.99 36.08 42.34
C ARG A 2 -3.21 34.74 41.63
N GLN A 3 -4.33 34.07 41.90
CA GLN A 3 -4.64 32.76 41.32
C GLN A 3 -4.79 32.81 39.79
N GLN A 4 -5.52 33.80 39.27
CA GLN A 4 -5.66 33.98 37.82
C GLN A 4 -4.33 34.28 37.10
N ARG A 5 -3.37 34.90 37.79
CA ARG A 5 -2.03 35.12 37.22
C ARG A 5 -1.24 33.81 37.12
N HIS A 6 -1.38 32.91 38.09
CA HIS A 6 -0.73 31.59 38.01
C HIS A 6 -1.33 30.73 36.90
N GLU A 7 -2.65 30.74 36.76
CA GLU A 7 -3.36 29.99 35.70
C GLU A 7 -2.98 30.51 34.30
N SER A 8 -3.00 31.83 34.08
CA SER A 8 -2.58 32.44 32.81
C SER A 8 -1.14 32.11 32.43
N SER A 9 -0.24 32.02 33.42
CA SER A 9 1.17 31.68 33.18
C SER A 9 1.36 30.21 32.77
N LEU A 10 0.55 29.29 33.30
CA LEU A 10 0.61 27.87 32.94
C LEU A 10 0.08 27.63 31.53
N PHE A 11 -1.03 28.27 31.15
CA PHE A 11 -1.58 28.17 29.80
C PHE A 11 -0.64 28.78 28.75
N SER A 12 0.05 29.88 29.07
CA SER A 12 1.05 30.47 28.17
C SER A 12 2.31 29.62 28.01
N ALA A 13 2.65 28.77 28.99
CA ALA A 13 3.81 27.88 28.92
C ALA A 13 3.51 26.56 28.17
N VAL A 14 2.24 26.15 28.13
CA VAL A 14 1.78 24.93 27.45
C VAL A 14 1.44 25.18 25.97
N LEU A 15 1.05 26.40 25.60
CA LEU A 15 0.75 26.72 24.21
C LEU A 15 2.04 27.00 23.43
N PRO A 16 2.29 26.31 22.30
CA PRO A 16 3.45 26.57 21.47
C PRO A 16 3.45 28.02 20.99
N ALA A 17 4.63 28.61 20.74
CA ALA A 17 4.71 30.00 20.32
C ALA A 17 3.89 30.24 19.04
N PRO A 18 3.34 31.46 18.79
CA PRO A 18 2.51 31.73 17.61
C PRO A 18 3.18 31.33 16.27
N LEU A 19 4.51 31.40 16.20
CA LEU A 19 5.29 30.95 15.04
C LEU A 19 5.30 29.42 14.87
N GLU A 20 5.40 28.66 15.97
CA GLU A 20 5.32 27.20 15.97
C GLU A 20 3.91 26.71 15.64
N GLN A 21 2.87 27.42 16.09
CA GLN A 21 1.49 27.16 15.68
C GLN A 21 1.31 27.37 14.17
N SER A 22 1.86 28.45 13.60
CA SER A 22 1.81 28.70 12.15
C SER A 22 2.58 27.67 11.32
N ALA A 23 3.73 27.20 11.85
CA ALA A 23 4.52 26.15 11.22
C ALA A 23 3.82 24.79 11.29
N GLY A 24 3.19 24.48 12.43
CA GLY A 24 2.36 23.28 12.61
C GLY A 24 1.16 23.26 11.69
N LEU A 25 0.45 24.39 11.53
CA LEU A 25 -0.67 24.51 10.59
C LEU A 25 -0.23 24.30 9.15
N ARG A 26 0.88 24.90 8.71
CA ARG A 26 1.43 24.66 7.37
C ARG A 26 1.88 23.21 7.16
N ALA A 27 2.47 22.59 8.17
CA ALA A 27 2.87 21.18 8.09
C ALA A 27 1.66 20.26 8.00
N TYR A 28 0.59 20.56 8.76
CA TYR A 28 -0.69 19.86 8.70
C TYR A 28 -1.36 20.03 7.34
N GLU A 29 -1.48 21.25 6.83
CA GLU A 29 -2.04 21.53 5.50
C GLU A 29 -1.27 20.79 4.40
N LYS A 30 0.07 20.83 4.44
CA LYS A 30 0.90 20.07 3.52
C LYS A 30 0.69 18.54 3.64
N ALA A 31 0.50 18.03 4.85
CA ALA A 31 0.22 16.62 5.07
C ALA A 31 -1.15 16.24 4.48
N LEU A 32 -2.16 17.10 4.66
CA LEU A 32 -3.49 16.93 4.10
C LEU A 32 -3.48 16.94 2.56
N GLU A 33 -2.78 17.89 1.94
CA GLU A 33 -2.60 17.92 0.47
C GLU A 33 -1.86 16.67 -0.05
N ALA A 34 -0.90 16.16 0.72
CA ALA A 34 -0.18 14.94 0.36
C ALA A 34 -1.07 13.69 0.48
N GLU A 35 -1.90 13.63 1.51
CA GLU A 35 -2.93 12.59 1.69
C GLU A 35 -3.94 12.61 0.55
N ASP A 36 -4.51 13.77 0.20
CA ASP A 36 -5.46 13.92 -0.90
C ASP A 36 -4.86 13.44 -2.23
N ARG A 37 -3.60 13.80 -2.49
CA ARG A 37 -2.89 13.34 -3.68
C ARG A 37 -2.66 11.83 -3.68
N ALA A 38 -2.30 11.26 -2.53
CA ALA A 38 -2.09 9.82 -2.40
C ALA A 38 -3.40 9.06 -2.59
N SER A 39 -4.50 9.54 -2.00
CA SER A 39 -5.86 9.00 -2.14
C SER A 39 -6.31 9.00 -3.61
N ALA A 40 -6.17 10.14 -4.30
CA ALA A 40 -6.49 10.22 -5.73
C ALA A 40 -5.64 9.26 -6.58
N ALA A 41 -4.33 9.15 -6.28
CA ALA A 41 -3.44 8.23 -6.99
C ALA A 41 -3.81 6.76 -6.75
N GLU A 42 -4.20 6.39 -5.53
CA GLU A 42 -4.69 5.05 -5.20
C GLU A 42 -5.97 4.72 -5.98
N ASP A 43 -6.94 5.64 -6.01
CA ASP A 43 -8.20 5.43 -6.75
C ASP A 43 -7.95 5.23 -8.25
N HIS A 44 -7.09 6.06 -8.86
CA HIS A 44 -6.70 5.88 -10.26
C HIS A 44 -5.99 4.55 -10.51
N ALA A 45 -5.08 4.15 -9.62
CA ALA A 45 -4.38 2.87 -9.73
C ALA A 45 -5.33 1.68 -9.57
N ALA A 46 -6.28 1.76 -8.64
CA ALA A 46 -7.31 0.76 -8.44
C ALA A 46 -8.21 0.65 -9.68
N GLU A 47 -8.68 1.76 -10.25
CA GLU A 47 -9.47 1.75 -11.48
C GLU A 47 -8.70 1.07 -12.62
N ALA A 48 -7.45 1.47 -12.85
CA ALA A 48 -6.61 0.90 -13.89
C ALA A 48 -6.39 -0.61 -13.70
N LEU A 49 -6.14 -1.05 -12.46
CA LEU A 49 -5.99 -2.46 -12.11
C LEU A 49 -7.27 -3.25 -12.43
N TRP A 50 -8.44 -2.72 -12.07
CA TRP A 50 -9.71 -3.41 -12.30
C TRP A 50 -10.07 -3.50 -13.79
N ARG A 51 -9.86 -2.41 -14.53
CA ARG A 51 -10.13 -2.33 -15.98
C ARG A 51 -9.21 -3.23 -16.81
N THR A 52 -7.98 -3.48 -16.36
CA THR A 52 -6.99 -4.25 -17.10
C THR A 52 -7.23 -5.76 -16.93
N PRO A 53 -7.55 -6.54 -17.98
CA PRO A 53 -7.68 -7.99 -17.85
C PRO A 53 -6.37 -8.64 -17.38
N ALA A 54 -6.44 -9.58 -16.44
CA ALA A 54 -5.27 -10.32 -16.01
C ALA A 54 -4.83 -11.31 -17.11
N ARG A 55 -3.57 -11.22 -17.54
CA ARG A 55 -2.97 -12.11 -18.56
C ARG A 55 -1.97 -13.12 -17.98
N SER A 56 -1.85 -13.15 -16.65
CA SER A 56 -0.93 -14.02 -15.91
C SER A 56 -1.46 -14.30 -14.50
N ALA A 57 -0.91 -15.33 -13.86
CA ALA A 57 -1.17 -15.63 -12.46
C ALA A 57 -0.79 -14.43 -11.56
N ALA A 58 0.39 -13.85 -11.76
CA ALA A 58 0.81 -12.63 -11.07
C ALA A 58 -0.21 -11.48 -11.19
N GLY A 59 -0.79 -11.26 -12.38
CA GLY A 59 -1.81 -10.24 -12.58
C GLY A 59 -3.11 -10.54 -11.84
N ALA A 60 -3.55 -11.81 -11.80
CA ALA A 60 -4.71 -12.22 -11.02
C ALA A 60 -4.46 -12.10 -9.51
N THR A 61 -3.27 -12.49 -9.04
CA THR A 61 -2.83 -12.33 -7.65
C THR A 61 -2.80 -10.87 -7.23
N ALA A 62 -2.33 -9.96 -8.08
CA ALA A 62 -2.32 -8.52 -7.78
C ALA A 62 -3.73 -7.98 -7.56
N LYS A 63 -4.72 -8.41 -8.37
CA LYS A 63 -6.13 -8.05 -8.17
C LYS A 63 -6.69 -8.58 -6.85
N LEU A 64 -6.40 -9.85 -6.53
CA LEU A 64 -6.86 -10.47 -5.29
C LEU A 64 -6.22 -9.79 -4.07
N HIS A 65 -4.93 -9.45 -4.16
CA HIS A 65 -4.23 -8.70 -3.13
C HIS A 65 -4.84 -7.32 -2.91
N ALA A 66 -5.14 -6.58 -3.98
CA ALA A 66 -5.80 -5.28 -3.87
C ALA A 66 -7.19 -5.35 -3.21
N LEU A 67 -7.98 -6.41 -3.48
CA LEU A 67 -9.24 -6.67 -2.75
C LEU A 67 -9.00 -6.85 -1.26
N GLY A 68 -8.00 -7.67 -0.89
CA GLY A 68 -7.64 -7.90 0.50
C GLY A 68 -7.25 -6.61 1.19
N THR A 69 -6.32 -5.85 0.62
CA THR A 69 -5.83 -4.59 1.22
C THR A 69 -6.93 -3.55 1.39
N LYS A 70 -7.86 -3.43 0.43
CA LYS A 70 -8.90 -2.38 0.45
C LYS A 70 -10.01 -2.64 1.48
N TRP A 71 -10.39 -3.90 1.69
CA TRP A 71 -11.60 -4.25 2.46
C TRP A 71 -11.33 -4.98 3.76
N GLN A 72 -10.12 -5.49 3.97
CA GLN A 72 -9.77 -6.07 5.26
C GLN A 72 -9.76 -4.99 6.35
N PRO A 73 -10.34 -5.25 7.54
CA PRO A 73 -10.30 -4.29 8.65
C PRO A 73 -8.88 -3.92 9.07
N SER A 74 -7.96 -4.88 8.98
CA SER A 74 -6.53 -4.69 9.23
C SER A 74 -5.72 -5.78 8.52
N SER A 75 -4.42 -5.54 8.33
CA SER A 75 -3.50 -6.51 7.70
C SER A 75 -3.31 -7.79 8.49
N THR A 76 -3.62 -7.76 9.78
CA THR A 76 -3.55 -8.90 10.71
C THR A 76 -4.94 -9.38 11.12
N SER A 77 -5.99 -9.02 10.38
CA SER A 77 -7.34 -9.49 10.67
C SER A 77 -7.40 -11.01 10.50
N GLU A 78 -7.75 -11.72 11.57
CA GLU A 78 -7.96 -13.17 11.60
C GLU A 78 -9.45 -13.53 11.42
N GLU A 79 -10.31 -12.53 11.24
CA GLU A 79 -11.72 -12.76 10.92
C GLU A 79 -11.87 -13.39 9.54
N GLU A 80 -12.82 -14.31 9.39
CA GLU A 80 -13.13 -14.87 8.09
C GLU A 80 -13.65 -13.78 7.14
N PRO A 81 -13.27 -13.80 5.85
CA PRO A 81 -12.46 -14.81 5.15
C PRO A 81 -10.97 -14.43 4.98
N TRP A 82 -10.45 -13.47 5.74
CA TRP A 82 -9.15 -12.85 5.45
C TRP A 82 -7.96 -13.82 5.53
N PRO A 83 -7.85 -14.72 6.52
CA PRO A 83 -6.80 -15.73 6.55
C PRO A 83 -6.78 -16.61 5.29
N GLN A 84 -7.96 -17.04 4.81
CA GLN A 84 -8.10 -17.89 3.64
C GLN A 84 -7.69 -17.15 2.36
N ILE A 85 -8.10 -15.90 2.21
CA ILE A 85 -7.69 -15.05 1.08
C ILE A 85 -6.16 -14.89 1.06
N ARG A 86 -5.53 -14.58 2.21
CA ARG A 86 -4.06 -14.48 2.31
C ARG A 86 -3.37 -15.80 1.96
N SER A 87 -3.92 -16.94 2.41
CA SER A 87 -3.40 -18.26 2.05
C SER A 87 -3.40 -18.49 0.53
N VAL A 88 -4.52 -18.20 -0.14
CA VAL A 88 -4.64 -18.36 -1.60
C VAL A 88 -3.64 -17.45 -2.33
N ILE A 89 -3.50 -16.20 -1.90
CA ILE A 89 -2.51 -15.28 -2.46
C ILE A 89 -1.09 -15.85 -2.33
N ALA A 90 -0.72 -16.34 -1.15
CA ALA A 90 0.60 -16.91 -0.89
C ALA A 90 0.90 -18.12 -1.79
N ASP A 91 -0.09 -18.99 -2.01
CA ASP A 91 0.09 -20.15 -2.88
C ASP A 91 0.22 -19.75 -4.36
N LEU A 92 -0.55 -18.77 -4.83
CA LEU A 92 -0.40 -18.24 -6.19
C LEU A 92 0.99 -17.60 -6.42
N LEU A 93 1.54 -16.90 -5.42
CA LEU A 93 2.89 -16.33 -5.50
C LEU A 93 3.99 -17.40 -5.59
N LYS A 94 3.84 -18.51 -4.85
CA LYS A 94 4.76 -19.66 -4.95
C LYS A 94 4.71 -20.29 -6.34
N ILE A 95 3.52 -20.47 -6.90
CA ILE A 95 3.33 -21.06 -8.24
C ILE A 95 3.99 -20.18 -9.32
N ASP A 96 3.79 -18.86 -9.25
CA ASP A 96 4.39 -17.92 -10.20
C ASP A 96 5.93 -17.97 -10.16
N THR A 97 6.50 -18.00 -8.95
CA THR A 97 7.95 -18.10 -8.74
C THR A 97 8.52 -19.43 -9.26
N GLY A 98 7.87 -20.56 -8.97
CA GLY A 98 8.28 -21.88 -9.45
C GLY A 98 8.21 -22.01 -10.98
N SER A 99 7.22 -21.38 -11.61
CA SER A 99 7.08 -21.32 -13.07
C SER A 99 8.22 -20.54 -13.74
N VAL A 100 8.62 -19.40 -13.17
CA VAL A 100 9.77 -18.62 -13.64
C VAL A 100 11.07 -19.41 -13.51
N ALA A 101 11.30 -20.04 -12.36
CA ALA A 101 12.51 -20.84 -12.13
C ALA A 101 12.62 -22.00 -13.12
N SER A 102 11.53 -22.70 -13.41
CA SER A 102 11.50 -23.77 -14.42
C SER A 102 11.82 -23.27 -15.83
N ARG A 103 11.29 -22.09 -16.25
CA ARG A 103 11.59 -21.51 -17.57
C ARG A 103 13.05 -21.12 -17.72
N LEU A 104 13.67 -20.61 -16.66
CA LEU A 104 15.08 -20.21 -16.66
C LEU A 104 16.04 -21.40 -16.56
N SER A 105 15.58 -22.53 -16.02
CA SER A 105 16.37 -23.75 -15.87
C SER A 105 16.31 -24.67 -17.10
N MET A 106 15.44 -24.39 -18.08
CA MET A 106 15.45 -25.12 -19.35
C MET A 106 16.61 -24.63 -20.22
N PRO A 107 17.55 -25.50 -20.63
CA PRO A 107 18.57 -25.11 -21.58
C PRO A 107 17.88 -24.72 -22.89
N GLU A 108 18.26 -23.59 -23.48
CA GLU A 108 17.89 -23.22 -24.84
C GLU A 108 18.20 -24.42 -25.74
N ARG A 109 17.16 -25.15 -26.19
CA ARG A 109 17.34 -26.13 -27.25
C ARG A 109 17.69 -25.35 -28.50
N GLN A 110 18.99 -25.28 -28.74
CA GLN A 110 19.64 -24.77 -29.93
C GLN A 110 18.82 -25.16 -31.17
N SER A 111 18.50 -24.15 -31.99
CA SER A 111 18.14 -24.40 -33.39
C SER A 111 19.33 -25.13 -34.03
N GLU A 112 19.24 -26.46 -34.10
CA GLU A 112 20.04 -27.25 -35.03
C GLU A 112 19.56 -26.87 -36.44
N LEU A 113 20.17 -25.80 -36.98
CA LEU A 113 20.27 -25.59 -38.41
C LEU A 113 21.19 -26.70 -38.95
N GLN A 114 20.58 -27.86 -39.17
CA GLN A 114 21.00 -28.82 -40.16
C GLN A 114 20.99 -28.08 -41.52
N GLY A 115 22.17 -27.66 -41.97
CA GLY A 115 22.40 -27.15 -43.32
C GLY A 115 23.46 -28.04 -43.97
N ASP A 116 23.03 -28.71 -45.03
CA ASP A 116 23.77 -29.67 -45.87
C ASP A 116 25.10 -29.14 -46.44
#